data_AF-A0A9P9DS24-F1
#
_entry.id   AF-A0A9P9DS24-F1
#
_cell.length_a   1.000
_cell.length_b   1.000
_cell.length_c   1.000
_cell.angle_alpha   90.00
_cell.angle_beta   90.00
_cell.angle_gamma   90.00
#
_symmetry.space_group_name_H-M   'P 1'
#
loop_
_entity.id
_entity.type
_entity.pdbx_description
1 polymer ?
#
loop_
_entity_poly.entity_id
_entity_poly.type
_entity_poly.pdbx_seq_one_letter_code
_entity_poly.pdbx_strand_id
1 'polypeptide(L)'
;MKTSILAVTAIAALSSAAPTKRTNYGPSDADILNYALTLEHLENTFYREGLSKYTSENFTAAGVPDGTYGRVKTIASDEATHVQFLTGALTAAGAKPVAECTYNFGYTDVKSFLATAAVLEGVGVSAYLGAAASILEKTYLTAAGSILTVEARHAAYIRDRVGQEPFPQPFDNPLSLNAVFTLAAQFIVNCPADNPPLPVKAFPVLTASSKDATIKTGSKLLLVAKNFSAKGHVFAAFITVTGPVFVEIKWAEGGYEVTVPKGVAGQSYVVLTKDSKTATDDTIVAGPAIVEVVAV
;
A
#
# COMPACT_ATOMS: atom_id res chain seq x y z
N MET A 1 5.07 -18.13 -50.96
CA MET A 1 5.07 -16.98 -50.01
C MET A 1 5.76 -17.44 -48.74
N LYS A 2 6.95 -16.92 -48.43
CA LYS A 2 7.65 -17.18 -47.16
C LYS A 2 7.31 -16.03 -46.22
N THR A 3 6.57 -16.32 -45.15
CA THR A 3 6.19 -15.37 -44.11
C THR A 3 7.39 -15.16 -43.19
N SER A 4 8.00 -13.99 -43.26
CA SER A 4 9.03 -13.56 -42.30
C SER A 4 8.36 -13.03 -41.04
N ILE A 5 8.61 -13.69 -39.91
CA ILE A 5 8.24 -13.21 -38.57
C ILE A 5 9.25 -12.13 -38.18
N LEU A 6 8.81 -10.87 -38.10
CA LEU A 6 9.60 -9.80 -37.49
C LEU A 6 9.50 -9.95 -35.96
N ALA A 7 10.54 -10.46 -35.33
CA ALA A 7 10.70 -10.37 -33.89
C ALA A 7 11.19 -8.96 -33.54
N VAL A 8 10.34 -8.15 -32.92
CA VAL A 8 10.75 -6.86 -32.34
C VAL A 8 11.42 -7.16 -31.01
N THR A 9 12.75 -7.16 -31.00
CA THR A 9 13.55 -7.14 -29.77
C THR A 9 13.49 -5.74 -29.16
N ALA A 10 12.61 -5.55 -28.17
CA ALA A 10 12.68 -4.39 -27.28
C ALA A 10 13.93 -4.54 -26.40
N ILE A 11 15.00 -3.82 -26.73
CA ILE A 11 16.17 -3.68 -25.86
C ILE A 11 15.74 -2.79 -24.70
N ALA A 12 15.38 -3.39 -23.57
CA ALA A 12 15.30 -2.68 -22.30
C ALA A 12 16.72 -2.16 -22.00
N ALA A 13 16.89 -0.83 -22.02
CA ALA A 13 18.10 -0.20 -21.51
C ALA A 13 18.15 -0.42 -19.99
N LEU A 14 18.68 -1.57 -19.58
CA LEU A 14 19.11 -1.78 -18.21
C LEU A 14 20.30 -0.88 -17.97
N SER A 15 20.07 0.25 -17.31
CA SER A 15 21.12 1.06 -16.73
C SER A 15 22.02 0.15 -15.90
N SER A 16 23.22 -0.18 -16.39
CA SER A 16 24.24 -0.84 -15.59
C SER A 16 24.76 0.15 -14.55
N ALA A 17 24.01 0.30 -13.46
CA ALA A 17 24.56 0.83 -12.23
C ALA A 17 25.53 -0.23 -11.70
N ALA A 18 26.82 0.11 -11.65
CA ALA A 18 27.80 -0.73 -10.96
C ALA A 18 27.32 -0.99 -9.52
N PRO A 19 27.47 -2.21 -8.97
CA PRO A 19 27.06 -2.49 -7.60
C PRO A 19 27.92 -1.68 -6.64
N THR A 20 27.41 -0.53 -6.20
CA THR A 20 27.93 0.18 -5.04
C THR A 20 27.64 -0.67 -3.80
N LYS A 21 28.66 -1.01 -3.01
CA LYS A 21 28.46 -1.53 -1.65
C LYS A 21 27.52 -0.57 -0.93
N ARG A 22 26.35 -1.05 -0.51
CA ARG A 22 25.45 -0.27 0.36
C ARG A 22 26.20 0.03 1.65
N THR A 23 26.58 1.28 1.84
CA THR A 23 26.98 1.79 3.15
C THR A 23 25.74 1.80 4.05
N ASN A 24 25.85 1.33 5.29
CA ASN A 24 24.79 1.24 6.31
C ASN A 24 24.22 2.63 6.69
N TYR A 25 23.50 3.30 5.79
CA TYR A 25 22.85 4.60 6.02
C TYR A 25 21.31 4.47 6.00
N GLY A 26 20.78 3.27 6.24
CA GLY A 26 19.35 2.99 6.23
C GLY A 26 18.91 2.12 7.42
N PRO A 27 17.61 1.83 7.53
CA PRO A 27 17.06 0.94 8.55
C PRO A 27 17.81 -0.40 8.60
N SER A 28 17.99 -0.94 9.80
CA SER A 28 18.47 -2.31 9.97
C SER A 28 17.40 -3.32 9.57
N ASP A 29 17.78 -4.58 9.37
CA ASP A 29 16.79 -5.64 9.13
C ASP A 29 15.82 -5.78 10.31
N ALA A 30 16.27 -5.60 11.56
CA ALA A 30 15.39 -5.61 12.71
C ALA A 30 14.37 -4.46 12.68
N ASP A 31 14.78 -3.27 12.20
CA ASP A 31 13.86 -2.15 12.02
C ASP A 31 12.82 -2.44 10.93
N ILE A 32 13.24 -3.06 9.82
CA ILE A 32 12.35 -3.43 8.71
C ILE A 32 11.37 -4.52 9.14
N LEU A 33 11.83 -5.52 9.88
CA LEU A 33 10.97 -6.58 10.41
C LEU A 33 9.98 -6.04 11.44
N ASN A 34 10.37 -5.12 12.32
CA ASN A 34 9.45 -4.47 13.26
C ASN A 34 8.45 -3.55 12.54
N TYR A 35 8.89 -2.89 11.47
CA TYR A 35 8.00 -2.15 10.58
C TYR A 35 6.95 -3.08 9.95
N ALA A 36 7.37 -4.21 9.38
CA ALA A 36 6.45 -5.20 8.81
C ALA A 36 5.50 -5.75 9.88
N LEU A 37 6.02 -6.15 11.05
CA LEU A 37 5.23 -6.68 12.15
C LEU A 37 4.18 -5.66 12.65
N THR A 38 4.45 -4.37 12.56
CA THR A 38 3.46 -3.33 12.89
C THR A 38 2.26 -3.36 11.94
N LEU A 39 2.49 -3.58 10.65
CA LEU A 39 1.44 -3.68 9.63
C LEU A 39 0.67 -4.99 9.77
N GLU A 40 1.38 -6.09 10.01
CA GLU A 40 0.80 -7.42 10.22
C GLU A 40 -0.08 -7.47 11.47
N HIS A 41 0.31 -6.79 12.55
CA HIS A 41 -0.57 -6.63 13.72
C HIS A 41 -1.85 -5.87 13.38
N LEU A 42 -1.77 -4.85 12.51
CA LEU A 42 -2.92 -4.08 12.08
C LEU A 42 -3.89 -4.95 11.27
N GLU A 43 -3.39 -5.71 10.28
CA GLU A 43 -4.20 -6.59 9.43
C GLU A 43 -4.77 -7.78 10.19
N ASN A 44 -3.95 -8.45 10.99
CA ASN A 44 -4.39 -9.52 11.89
C ASN A 44 -5.50 -9.04 12.85
N THR A 45 -5.37 -7.84 13.41
CA THR A 45 -6.41 -7.28 14.29
C THR A 45 -7.67 -6.94 13.52
N PHE A 46 -7.53 -6.31 12.36
CA PHE A 46 -8.64 -5.97 11.48
C PHE A 46 -9.51 -7.20 11.15
N TYR A 47 -8.89 -8.27 10.69
CA TYR A 47 -9.61 -9.51 10.34
C TYR A 47 -10.18 -10.22 11.56
N ARG A 48 -9.43 -10.29 12.66
CA ARG A 48 -9.89 -10.90 13.91
C ARG A 48 -11.10 -10.18 14.48
N GLU A 49 -11.10 -8.85 14.52
CA GLU A 49 -12.24 -8.04 14.97
C GLU A 49 -13.43 -8.20 14.02
N GLY A 50 -13.19 -8.15 12.71
CA GLY A 50 -14.25 -8.32 11.69
C GLY A 50 -14.96 -9.66 11.81
N LEU A 51 -14.20 -10.76 11.97
CA LEU A 51 -14.73 -12.12 12.17
C LEU A 51 -15.37 -12.33 13.55
N SER A 52 -15.02 -11.51 14.54
CA SER A 52 -15.73 -11.50 15.83
C SER A 52 -17.09 -10.82 15.75
N LYS A 53 -17.25 -9.87 14.81
CA LYS A 53 -18.45 -9.03 14.64
C LYS A 53 -19.45 -9.59 13.64
N TYR A 54 -18.98 -10.26 12.58
CA TYR A 54 -19.81 -10.70 11.48
C TYR A 54 -19.77 -12.22 11.30
N THR A 55 -20.93 -12.80 10.98
CA THR A 55 -21.07 -14.22 10.66
C THR A 55 -21.21 -14.44 9.16
N SER A 56 -21.24 -15.71 8.72
CA SER A 56 -21.52 -16.06 7.33
C SER A 56 -22.87 -15.52 6.86
N GLU A 57 -23.88 -15.52 7.74
CA GLU A 57 -25.21 -15.00 7.43
C GLU A 57 -25.19 -13.48 7.20
N ASN A 58 -24.33 -12.73 7.91
CA ASN A 58 -24.16 -11.30 7.65
C ASN A 58 -23.56 -11.06 6.26
N PHE A 59 -22.62 -11.90 5.82
CA PHE A 59 -22.03 -11.81 4.48
C PHE A 59 -23.06 -12.10 3.39
N THR A 60 -23.85 -13.16 3.54
CA THR A 60 -24.94 -13.50 2.62
C THR A 60 -25.99 -12.38 2.59
N ALA A 61 -26.38 -11.83 3.75
CA ALA A 61 -27.33 -10.72 3.83
C ALA A 61 -26.81 -9.43 3.17
N ALA A 62 -25.50 -9.20 3.16
CA ALA A 62 -24.86 -8.09 2.47
C ALA A 62 -24.77 -8.30 0.94
N GLY A 63 -25.19 -9.45 0.41
CA GLY A 63 -25.12 -9.80 -1.00
C GLY A 63 -23.71 -10.14 -1.48
N VAL A 64 -22.81 -10.52 -0.56
CA VAL A 64 -21.45 -10.96 -0.90
C VAL A 64 -21.52 -12.42 -1.39
N PRO A 65 -20.77 -12.81 -2.43
CA PRO A 65 -20.81 -14.18 -2.96
C PRO A 65 -20.54 -15.26 -1.90
N ASP A 66 -21.18 -16.42 -2.07
CA ASP A 66 -20.99 -17.56 -1.17
C ASP A 66 -19.52 -18.00 -1.09
N GLY A 67 -19.13 -18.49 0.09
CA GLY A 67 -17.75 -18.90 0.39
C GLY A 67 -16.81 -17.75 0.77
N THR A 68 -17.21 -16.48 0.61
CA THR A 68 -16.37 -15.32 0.94
C THR A 68 -16.00 -15.25 2.40
N TYR A 69 -16.95 -15.49 3.31
CA TYR A 69 -16.66 -15.59 4.74
C TYR A 69 -15.60 -16.66 5.06
N GLY A 70 -15.66 -17.81 4.37
CA GLY A 70 -14.67 -18.87 4.50
C GLY A 70 -13.26 -18.43 4.09
N ARG A 71 -13.15 -17.65 3.00
CA ARG A 71 -11.88 -17.12 2.51
C ARG A 71 -11.33 -16.01 3.41
N VAL A 72 -12.19 -15.13 3.94
CA VAL A 72 -11.79 -14.13 4.94
C VAL A 72 -11.20 -14.81 6.20
N LYS A 73 -11.75 -15.95 6.64
CA LYS A 73 -11.13 -16.74 7.72
C LYS A 73 -9.76 -17.31 7.34
N THR A 74 -9.55 -17.68 6.08
CA THR A 74 -8.22 -18.11 5.61
C THR A 74 -7.23 -16.96 5.67
N ILE A 75 -7.60 -15.79 5.14
CA ILE A 75 -6.76 -14.58 5.21
C ILE A 75 -6.40 -14.26 6.66
N ALA A 76 -7.40 -14.22 7.55
CA ALA A 76 -7.16 -13.99 8.98
C ALA A 76 -6.16 -14.99 9.62
N SER A 77 -6.16 -16.24 9.16
CA SER A 77 -5.22 -17.26 9.62
C SER A 77 -3.81 -17.05 9.06
N ASP A 78 -3.70 -16.57 7.83
CA ASP A 78 -2.44 -16.24 7.19
C ASP A 78 -1.81 -15.01 7.89
N GLU A 79 -2.58 -13.95 8.16
CA GLU A 79 -2.13 -12.77 8.93
C GLU A 79 -1.62 -13.14 10.33
N ALA A 80 -2.36 -13.99 11.04
CA ALA A 80 -1.91 -14.48 12.34
C ALA A 80 -0.60 -15.27 12.24
N THR A 81 -0.38 -15.98 11.14
CA THR A 81 0.86 -16.73 10.86
C THR A 81 2.01 -15.80 10.53
N HIS A 82 1.78 -14.73 9.76
CA HIS A 82 2.78 -13.70 9.46
C HIS A 82 3.26 -13.01 10.75
N VAL A 83 2.33 -12.61 11.63
CA VAL A 83 2.65 -12.03 12.96
C VAL A 83 3.54 -12.96 13.77
N GLN A 84 3.19 -14.25 13.86
CA GLN A 84 3.98 -15.25 14.58
C GLN A 84 5.38 -15.41 13.98
N PHE A 85 5.45 -15.49 12.65
CA PHE A 85 6.71 -15.64 11.92
C PHE A 85 7.65 -14.47 12.19
N LEU A 86 7.19 -13.23 12.02
CA LEU A 86 8.01 -12.03 12.23
C LEU A 86 8.41 -11.85 13.70
N THR A 87 7.49 -12.12 14.63
CA THR A 87 7.79 -12.11 16.07
C THR A 87 8.90 -13.10 16.42
N GLY A 88 8.84 -14.31 15.85
CA GLY A 88 9.87 -15.32 16.01
C GLY A 88 11.21 -14.91 15.40
N ALA A 89 11.19 -14.34 14.19
CA ALA A 89 12.39 -13.87 13.50
C ALA A 89 13.11 -12.75 14.28
N LEU A 90 12.36 -11.77 14.79
CA LEU A 90 12.88 -10.68 15.62
C LEU A 90 13.48 -11.21 16.93
N THR A 91 12.76 -12.11 17.62
CA THR A 91 13.23 -12.73 18.86
C THR A 91 14.53 -13.51 18.63
N ALA A 92 14.60 -14.31 17.56
CA ALA A 92 15.79 -15.07 17.19
C ALA A 92 16.98 -14.17 16.82
N ALA A 93 16.71 -13.00 16.25
CA ALA A 93 17.72 -11.97 15.97
C ALA A 93 18.16 -11.17 17.21
N GLY A 94 17.59 -11.45 18.39
CA GLY A 94 17.85 -10.71 19.62
C GLY A 94 17.25 -9.30 19.64
N ALA A 95 16.32 -9.01 18.72
CA ALA A 95 15.57 -7.77 18.68
C ALA A 95 14.26 -7.90 19.47
N LYS A 96 13.80 -6.80 20.07
CA LYS A 96 12.47 -6.75 20.70
C LYS A 96 11.39 -6.65 19.62
N PRO A 97 10.42 -7.58 19.54
CA PRO A 97 9.29 -7.42 18.65
C PRO A 97 8.33 -6.31 19.13
N VAL A 98 7.78 -5.54 18.20
CA VAL A 98 6.64 -4.65 18.50
C VAL A 98 5.43 -5.46 18.95
N ALA A 99 4.73 -4.95 19.96
CA ALA A 99 3.43 -5.46 20.38
C ALA A 99 2.30 -4.77 19.60
N GLU A 100 1.16 -5.46 19.53
CA GLU A 100 -0.07 -4.99 18.88
C GLU A 100 -0.52 -3.63 19.46
N CYS A 101 -0.94 -2.72 18.58
CA CYS A 101 -1.51 -1.43 18.94
C CYS A 101 -3.04 -1.53 19.11
N THR A 102 -3.69 -0.48 19.61
CA THR A 102 -5.15 -0.34 19.52
C THR A 102 -5.51 0.35 18.21
N TYR A 103 -6.52 -0.16 17.51
CA TYR A 103 -6.93 0.35 16.19
C TYR A 103 -8.38 0.85 16.16
N ASN A 104 -8.70 1.65 15.15
CA ASN A 104 -10.06 2.02 14.79
C ASN A 104 -10.22 1.99 13.27
N PHE A 105 -10.96 1.00 12.78
CA PHE A 105 -11.16 0.77 11.34
C PHE A 105 -12.43 1.41 10.76
N GLY A 106 -13.32 1.94 11.61
CA GLY A 106 -14.48 2.73 11.19
C GLY A 106 -15.59 2.01 10.38
N TYR A 107 -15.48 0.70 10.12
CA TYR A 107 -16.50 -0.03 9.35
C TYR A 107 -17.76 -0.32 10.18
N THR A 108 -18.92 -0.17 9.56
CA THR A 108 -20.23 -0.32 10.21
C THR A 108 -21.03 -1.52 9.70
N ASP A 109 -20.67 -2.06 8.55
CA ASP A 109 -21.31 -3.22 7.92
C ASP A 109 -20.28 -4.10 7.19
N VAL A 110 -20.72 -5.21 6.59
CA VAL A 110 -19.83 -6.13 5.86
C VAL A 110 -19.24 -5.50 4.59
N LYS A 111 -19.97 -4.60 3.92
CA LYS A 111 -19.50 -3.96 2.69
C LYS A 111 -18.36 -2.98 2.98
N SER A 112 -18.52 -2.14 4.00
CA SER A 112 -17.48 -1.24 4.50
C SER A 112 -16.31 -2.02 5.09
N PHE A 113 -16.54 -3.16 5.74
CA PHE A 113 -15.47 -4.08 6.15
C PHE A 113 -14.66 -4.56 4.94
N LEU A 114 -15.29 -5.16 3.92
CA LEU A 114 -14.58 -5.64 2.74
C LEU A 114 -13.91 -4.52 1.93
N ALA A 115 -14.50 -3.32 1.90
CA ALA A 115 -13.87 -2.15 1.29
C ALA A 115 -12.60 -1.72 2.03
N THR A 116 -12.61 -1.71 3.38
CA THR A 116 -11.40 -1.48 4.18
C THR A 116 -10.38 -2.59 3.97
N ALA A 117 -10.82 -3.85 3.87
CA ALA A 117 -9.95 -4.98 3.57
C ALA A 117 -9.23 -4.76 2.23
N ALA A 118 -9.95 -4.39 1.16
CA ALA A 118 -9.34 -4.12 -0.15
C ALA A 118 -8.24 -3.05 -0.08
N VAL A 119 -8.44 -2.04 0.77
CA VAL A 119 -7.45 -0.98 1.02
C VAL A 119 -6.23 -1.52 1.74
N LEU A 120 -6.42 -2.21 2.86
CA LEU A 120 -5.32 -2.71 3.70
C LEU A 120 -4.44 -3.69 2.91
N GLU A 121 -5.04 -4.67 2.25
CA GLU A 121 -4.36 -5.68 1.46
C GLU A 121 -3.49 -5.06 0.34
N GLY A 122 -4.02 -4.08 -0.38
CA GLY A 122 -3.24 -3.37 -1.40
C GLY A 122 -2.10 -2.53 -0.79
N VAL A 123 -2.27 -2.01 0.43
CA VAL A 123 -1.22 -1.33 1.19
C VAL A 123 -0.17 -2.34 1.66
N GLY A 124 -0.55 -3.53 2.14
CA GLY A 124 0.33 -4.64 2.49
C GLY A 124 1.24 -5.06 1.32
N VAL A 125 0.65 -5.27 0.14
CA VAL A 125 1.41 -5.51 -1.11
C VAL A 125 2.43 -4.40 -1.37
N SER A 126 2.00 -3.14 -1.27
CA SER A 126 2.86 -1.98 -1.54
C SER A 126 3.98 -1.83 -0.51
N ALA A 127 3.72 -2.26 0.73
CA ALA A 127 4.67 -2.22 1.84
C ALA A 127 5.78 -3.26 1.68
N TYR A 128 5.42 -4.52 1.43
CA TYR A 128 6.40 -5.58 1.20
C TYR A 128 7.23 -5.31 -0.06
N LEU A 129 6.58 -4.89 -1.15
CA LEU A 129 7.28 -4.58 -2.39
C LEU A 129 8.24 -3.39 -2.23
N GLY A 130 7.81 -2.33 -1.54
CA GLY A 130 8.63 -1.15 -1.28
C GLY A 130 9.79 -1.40 -0.30
N ALA A 131 9.58 -2.24 0.71
CA ALA A 131 10.60 -2.60 1.68
C ALA A 131 11.60 -3.65 1.17
N ALA A 132 11.27 -4.41 0.11
CA ALA A 132 12.12 -5.48 -0.41
C ALA A 132 13.54 -5.00 -0.72
N ALA A 133 13.66 -3.81 -1.31
CA ALA A 133 14.96 -3.24 -1.61
C ALA A 133 15.72 -2.79 -0.35
N SER A 134 15.13 -2.70 0.83
CA SER A 134 15.82 -2.26 2.06
C SER A 134 16.37 -3.42 2.88
N ILE A 135 15.89 -4.65 2.66
CA ILE A 135 16.31 -5.85 3.39
C ILE A 135 17.74 -6.24 2.98
N LEU A 136 18.62 -6.40 3.97
CA LEU A 136 20.03 -6.73 3.80
C LEU A 136 20.26 -8.25 3.82
N GLU A 137 19.65 -8.93 4.78
CA GLU A 137 19.76 -10.38 4.94
C GLU A 137 18.90 -11.13 3.91
N LYS A 138 19.55 -11.99 3.12
CA LYS A 138 18.90 -12.68 1.99
C LYS A 138 17.79 -13.63 2.43
N THR A 139 17.94 -14.23 3.60
CA THR A 139 16.92 -15.12 4.16
C THR A 139 15.65 -14.33 4.51
N TYR A 140 15.79 -13.14 5.10
CA TYR A 140 14.65 -12.24 5.33
C TYR A 140 14.04 -11.72 4.03
N LEU A 141 14.85 -11.41 3.01
CA LEU A 141 14.34 -10.99 1.71
C LEU A 141 13.49 -12.10 1.06
N THR A 142 13.94 -13.36 1.16
CA THR A 142 13.19 -14.51 0.64
C THR A 142 11.88 -14.71 1.40
N ALA A 143 11.91 -14.58 2.73
CA ALA A 143 10.71 -14.67 3.56
C ALA A 143 9.70 -13.54 3.23
N ALA A 144 10.16 -12.30 3.15
CA ALA A 144 9.34 -11.15 2.75
C ALA A 144 8.75 -11.34 1.34
N GLY A 145 9.53 -11.87 0.40
CA GLY A 145 9.04 -12.22 -0.93
C GLY A 145 7.93 -13.28 -0.90
N SER A 146 8.01 -14.26 0.02
CA SER A 146 6.95 -15.26 0.19
C SER A 146 5.65 -14.61 0.67
N ILE A 147 5.73 -13.75 1.69
CA ILE A 147 4.57 -13.02 2.24
C ILE A 147 3.94 -12.14 1.17
N LEU A 148 4.74 -11.34 0.45
CA LEU A 148 4.27 -10.50 -0.66
C LEU A 148 3.39 -11.25 -1.67
N THR A 149 3.73 -12.49 -2.03
CA THR A 149 2.91 -13.27 -2.97
C THR A 149 1.58 -13.73 -2.38
N VAL A 150 1.50 -13.89 -1.06
CA VAL A 150 0.28 -14.24 -0.33
C VAL A 150 -0.61 -13.01 -0.22
N GLU A 151 -0.07 -11.88 0.23
CA GLU A 151 -0.73 -10.56 0.24
C GLU A 151 -1.35 -10.24 -1.14
N ALA A 152 -0.59 -10.43 -2.22
CA ALA A 152 -1.10 -10.15 -3.56
C ALA A 152 -2.31 -11.03 -3.95
N ARG A 153 -2.37 -12.28 -3.46
CA ARG A 153 -3.52 -13.18 -3.69
C ARG A 153 -4.72 -12.78 -2.84
N HIS A 154 -4.48 -12.38 -1.60
CA HIS A 154 -5.52 -11.85 -0.72
C HIS A 154 -6.11 -10.56 -1.30
N ALA A 155 -5.27 -9.60 -1.69
CA ALA A 155 -5.66 -8.38 -2.37
C ALA A 155 -6.50 -8.66 -3.63
N ALA A 156 -6.01 -9.50 -4.55
CA ALA A 156 -6.74 -9.85 -5.77
C ALA A 156 -8.11 -10.48 -5.44
N TYR A 157 -8.16 -11.38 -4.45
CA TYR A 157 -9.40 -12.00 -4.02
C TYR A 157 -10.38 -10.97 -3.45
N ILE A 158 -9.96 -10.13 -2.50
CA ILE A 158 -10.85 -9.16 -1.86
C ILE A 158 -11.35 -8.13 -2.87
N ARG A 159 -10.49 -7.67 -3.79
CA ARG A 159 -10.85 -6.78 -4.90
C ARG A 159 -12.00 -7.33 -5.73
N ASP A 160 -11.92 -8.60 -6.15
CA ASP A 160 -13.02 -9.31 -6.84
C ASP A 160 -14.34 -9.23 -6.04
N ARG A 161 -14.26 -9.44 -4.72
CA ARG A 161 -15.44 -9.48 -3.83
C ARG A 161 -16.09 -8.12 -3.63
N VAL A 162 -15.35 -7.02 -3.81
CA VAL A 162 -15.88 -5.65 -3.74
C VAL A 162 -16.18 -5.05 -5.11
N GLY A 163 -16.10 -5.85 -6.19
CA GLY A 163 -16.39 -5.40 -7.56
C GLY A 163 -15.29 -4.54 -8.18
N GLN A 164 -14.07 -4.62 -7.65
CA GLN A 164 -12.87 -4.05 -8.25
C GLN A 164 -12.18 -5.07 -9.14
N GLU A 165 -11.38 -4.60 -10.10
CA GLU A 165 -10.58 -5.46 -10.97
C GLU A 165 -9.47 -6.17 -10.16
N PRO A 166 -9.42 -7.51 -10.11
CA PRO A 166 -8.43 -8.25 -9.33
C PRO A 166 -6.98 -8.09 -9.81
N PHE A 167 -6.78 -7.85 -11.11
CA PHE A 167 -5.45 -7.70 -11.72
C PHE A 167 -5.41 -6.44 -12.62
N PRO A 168 -5.53 -5.25 -12.02
CA PRO A 168 -5.81 -4.01 -12.76
C PRO A 168 -4.64 -3.49 -13.59
N GLN A 169 -3.42 -3.92 -13.28
CA GLN A 169 -2.19 -3.51 -13.96
C GLN A 169 -1.12 -4.61 -13.86
N PRO A 170 -0.13 -4.63 -14.78
CA PRO A 170 0.90 -5.67 -14.80
C PRO A 170 1.97 -5.50 -13.70
N PHE A 171 1.98 -4.38 -12.97
CA PHE A 171 2.95 -4.11 -11.91
C PHE A 171 2.28 -3.39 -10.73
N ASP A 172 2.51 -3.87 -9.52
CA ASP A 172 2.10 -3.17 -8.30
C ASP A 172 2.97 -1.94 -8.00
N ASN A 173 2.42 -1.01 -7.23
CA ASN A 173 3.06 0.26 -6.92
C ASN A 173 3.79 0.20 -5.57
N PRO A 174 5.13 0.15 -5.53
CA PRO A 174 5.87 0.17 -4.27
C PRO A 174 5.73 1.52 -3.57
N LEU A 175 5.55 1.50 -2.25
CA LEU A 175 5.55 2.69 -1.41
C LEU A 175 6.77 2.72 -0.49
N SER A 176 7.27 3.91 -0.15
CA SER A 176 8.29 4.04 0.90
C SER A 176 7.71 3.70 2.27
N LEU A 177 8.57 3.39 3.24
CA LEU A 177 8.15 3.07 4.62
C LEU A 177 7.31 4.20 5.21
N ASN A 178 7.68 5.46 4.97
CA ASN A 178 6.93 6.62 5.43
C ASN A 178 5.57 6.74 4.75
N ALA A 179 5.49 6.47 3.45
CA ALA A 179 4.24 6.54 2.70
C ALA A 179 3.24 5.48 3.19
N VAL A 180 3.68 4.24 3.39
CA VAL A 180 2.86 3.18 3.98
C VAL A 180 2.46 3.52 5.40
N PHE A 181 3.41 3.94 6.24
CA PHE A 181 3.11 4.30 7.63
C PHE A 181 2.13 5.47 7.71
N THR A 182 2.15 6.40 6.76
CA THR A 182 1.14 7.47 6.67
C THR A 182 -0.26 6.93 6.44
N LEU A 183 -0.40 5.86 5.64
CA LEU A 183 -1.68 5.20 5.42
C LEU A 183 -2.11 4.41 6.67
N ALA A 184 -1.22 3.58 7.22
CA ALA A 184 -1.49 2.75 8.39
C ALA A 184 -1.79 3.57 9.66
N ALA A 185 -1.07 4.67 9.89
CA ALA A 185 -1.22 5.51 11.08
C ALA A 185 -2.63 6.11 11.24
N GLN A 186 -3.43 6.17 10.17
CA GLN A 186 -4.80 6.64 10.24
C GLN A 186 -5.72 5.67 11.02
N PHE A 187 -5.34 4.40 11.13
CA PHE A 187 -6.07 3.39 11.89
C PHE A 187 -5.54 3.21 13.30
N ILE A 188 -4.34 3.69 13.62
CA ILE A 188 -3.69 3.51 14.92
C ILE A 188 -4.20 4.54 15.92
N VAL A 189 -4.81 4.07 17.01
CA VAL A 189 -5.29 4.93 18.12
C VAL A 189 -4.18 5.15 19.15
N ASN A 190 -3.54 4.07 19.59
CA ASN A 190 -2.38 4.11 20.49
C ASN A 190 -1.56 2.83 20.35
N CYS A 191 -0.29 2.87 20.75
CA CYS A 191 0.57 1.69 20.82
C CYS A 191 1.18 1.58 22.23
N PRO A 192 1.57 0.39 22.67
CA PRO A 192 2.34 0.21 23.90
C PRO A 192 3.57 1.12 23.94
N ALA A 193 3.74 1.84 25.05
CA ALA A 193 4.80 2.84 25.19
C ALA A 193 6.22 2.26 25.18
N ASP A 194 6.34 0.95 25.42
CA ASP A 194 7.59 0.21 25.41
C ASP A 194 7.89 -0.43 24.04
N ASN A 195 7.05 -0.23 23.02
CA ASN A 195 7.38 -0.65 21.65
C ASN A 195 8.68 0.01 21.18
N PRO A 196 9.56 -0.72 20.47
CA PRO A 196 10.74 -0.12 19.87
C PRO A 196 10.33 0.99 18.88
N PRO A 197 11.12 2.08 18.78
CA PRO A 197 10.84 3.13 17.82
C PRO A 197 10.99 2.59 16.40
N LEU A 198 10.05 2.95 15.53
CA LEU A 198 10.15 2.65 14.10
C LEU A 198 10.86 3.80 13.38
N PRO A 199 11.72 3.53 12.38
CA PRO A 199 12.41 4.57 11.61
C PRO A 199 11.51 5.17 10.52
N VAL A 200 10.27 5.51 10.89
CA VAL A 200 9.26 6.04 9.98
C VAL A 200 8.69 7.34 10.49
N LYS A 201 8.25 8.18 9.56
CA LYS A 201 7.60 9.45 9.82
C LYS A 201 6.38 9.58 8.92
N ALA A 202 5.21 9.68 9.53
CA ALA A 202 3.99 9.96 8.78
C ALA A 202 4.06 11.36 8.14
N PHE A 203 3.71 11.44 6.86
CA PHE A 203 3.50 12.69 6.16
C PHE A 203 2.15 13.31 6.57
N PRO A 204 1.93 14.60 6.28
CA PRO A 204 0.59 15.18 6.31
C PRO A 204 -0.39 14.36 5.47
N VAL A 205 -1.56 14.04 6.04
CA VAL A 205 -2.58 13.23 5.37
C VAL A 205 -3.11 13.95 4.13
N LEU A 206 -3.13 13.22 3.01
CA LEU A 206 -3.73 13.64 1.75
C LEU A 206 -4.96 12.79 1.49
N THR A 207 -6.05 13.44 1.08
CA THR A 207 -7.27 12.77 0.64
C THR A 207 -7.52 13.08 -0.83
N ALA A 208 -8.09 12.12 -1.56
CA ALA A 208 -8.49 12.28 -2.95
C ALA A 208 -10.00 12.08 -3.06
N SER A 209 -10.65 12.93 -3.84
CA SER A 209 -12.08 12.83 -4.15
C SER A 209 -12.32 13.12 -5.63
N SER A 210 -13.41 12.57 -6.18
CA SER A 210 -13.80 12.79 -7.57
C SER A 210 -15.29 13.06 -7.67
N LYS A 211 -15.69 13.84 -8.68
CA LYS A 211 -17.10 13.98 -9.08
C LYS A 211 -17.55 12.84 -9.99
N ASP A 212 -16.60 12.10 -10.57
CA ASP A 212 -16.90 10.94 -11.41
C ASP A 212 -17.31 9.76 -10.53
N ALA A 213 -18.41 9.09 -10.89
CA ALA A 213 -18.87 7.88 -10.20
C ALA A 213 -17.86 6.73 -10.30
N THR A 214 -17.05 6.72 -11.36
CA THR A 214 -15.97 5.77 -11.57
C THR A 214 -14.74 6.53 -12.02
N ILE A 215 -13.65 6.40 -11.26
CA ILE A 215 -12.38 7.06 -11.58
C ILE A 215 -11.65 6.22 -12.62
N LYS A 216 -11.20 6.85 -13.69
CA LYS A 216 -10.43 6.24 -14.78
C LYS A 216 -9.38 7.21 -15.29
N THR A 217 -8.52 6.79 -16.22
CA THR A 217 -7.64 7.73 -16.93
C THR A 217 -8.42 8.91 -17.50
N GLY A 218 -7.93 10.13 -17.24
CA GLY A 218 -8.58 11.38 -17.64
C GLY A 218 -9.57 11.95 -16.62
N SER A 219 -9.99 11.17 -15.61
CA SER A 219 -10.80 11.67 -14.50
C SER A 219 -10.08 12.76 -13.71
N LYS A 220 -10.88 13.67 -13.14
CA LYS A 220 -10.39 14.77 -12.30
C LYS A 220 -10.48 14.38 -10.84
N LEU A 221 -9.38 14.56 -10.11
CA LEU A 221 -9.33 14.36 -8.66
C LEU A 221 -9.10 15.70 -7.98
N LEU A 222 -9.84 15.96 -6.91
CA LEU A 222 -9.52 17.01 -5.94
C LEU A 222 -8.71 16.39 -4.80
N LEU A 223 -7.47 16.85 -4.64
CA LEU A 223 -6.56 16.46 -3.58
C LEU A 223 -6.59 17.49 -2.46
N VAL A 224 -6.87 17.07 -1.23
CA VAL A 224 -6.92 17.95 -0.05
C VAL A 224 -5.96 17.43 1.01
N ALA A 225 -4.98 18.27 1.36
CA ALA A 225 -3.98 17.98 2.38
C ALA A 225 -4.38 18.64 3.71
N LYS A 226 -4.53 17.86 4.77
CA LYS A 226 -4.90 18.40 6.09
C LYS A 226 -3.74 19.22 6.66
N ASN A 227 -4.05 20.43 7.16
CA ASN A 227 -3.07 21.34 7.77
C ASN A 227 -1.88 21.71 6.85
N PHE A 228 -2.04 21.55 5.53
CA PHE A 228 -1.01 21.88 4.56
C PHE A 228 -1.61 22.76 3.46
N SER A 229 -1.25 24.05 3.48
CA SER A 229 -1.56 25.01 2.44
C SER A 229 -0.23 25.57 1.94
N ALA A 230 0.41 24.86 1.02
CA ALA A 230 1.55 25.44 0.31
C ALA A 230 1.02 26.27 -0.85
N LYS A 231 1.13 27.60 -0.73
CA LYS A 231 0.93 28.55 -1.84
C LYS A 231 2.13 28.56 -2.83
N GLY A 232 3.12 27.68 -2.63
CA GLY A 232 4.34 27.57 -3.44
C GLY A 232 4.22 26.55 -4.59
N HIS A 233 5.32 26.27 -5.29
CA HIS A 233 5.39 25.25 -6.34
C HIS A 233 5.22 23.85 -5.74
N VAL A 234 4.00 23.33 -5.76
CA VAL A 234 3.66 21.95 -5.41
C VAL A 234 3.43 21.17 -6.71
N PHE A 235 3.85 19.91 -6.73
CA PHE A 235 3.61 18.99 -7.83
C PHE A 235 2.85 17.77 -7.30
N ALA A 236 2.16 17.06 -8.19
CA ALA A 236 1.50 15.80 -7.88
C ALA A 236 2.18 14.68 -8.64
N ALA A 237 2.43 13.58 -7.96
CA ALA A 237 3.03 12.39 -8.55
C ALA A 237 2.19 11.16 -8.21
N PHE A 238 1.81 10.42 -9.25
CA PHE A 238 1.32 9.05 -9.07
C PHE A 238 2.53 8.12 -8.93
N ILE A 239 2.56 7.33 -7.87
CA ILE A 239 3.65 6.40 -7.60
C ILE A 239 3.48 5.15 -8.47
N THR A 240 4.53 4.80 -9.23
CA THR A 240 4.60 3.56 -10.01
C THR A 240 5.99 2.93 -9.90
N VAL A 241 6.09 1.62 -10.14
CA VAL A 241 7.38 0.89 -10.07
C VAL A 241 8.41 1.37 -11.10
N THR A 242 7.95 1.91 -12.24
CA THR A 242 8.83 2.41 -13.31
C THR A 242 9.27 3.86 -13.08
N GLY A 243 8.80 4.48 -11.99
CA GLY A 243 9.07 5.85 -11.59
C GLY A 243 7.78 6.66 -11.41
N PRO A 244 7.84 7.76 -10.63
CA PRO A 244 6.67 8.61 -10.42
C PRO A 244 6.20 9.26 -11.73
N VAL A 245 4.88 9.24 -11.96
CA VAL A 245 4.23 9.95 -13.05
C VAL A 245 3.75 11.30 -12.55
N PHE A 246 4.47 12.36 -12.90
CA PHE A 246 4.13 13.72 -12.53
C PHE A 246 2.97 14.26 -13.39
N VAL A 247 2.02 14.92 -12.74
CA VAL A 247 0.86 15.54 -13.38
C VAL A 247 0.76 17.02 -13.02
N GLU A 248 0.21 17.80 -13.94
CA GLU A 248 -0.06 19.22 -13.71
C GLU A 248 -1.10 19.38 -12.60
N ILE A 249 -0.83 20.30 -11.69
CA ILE A 249 -1.72 20.70 -10.61
C ILE A 249 -2.42 22.00 -10.97
N LYS A 250 -3.72 22.09 -10.64
CA LYS A 250 -4.46 23.36 -10.64
C LYS A 250 -5.06 23.60 -9.27
N TRP A 251 -4.93 24.81 -8.74
CA TRP A 251 -5.58 25.15 -7.47
C TRP A 251 -7.10 25.23 -7.66
N ALA A 252 -7.86 24.52 -6.83
CA ALA A 252 -9.33 24.50 -6.88
C ALA A 252 -9.89 24.27 -5.47
N GLU A 253 -10.86 25.09 -5.06
CA GLU A 253 -11.72 24.86 -3.87
C GLU A 253 -11.00 24.29 -2.63
N GLY A 254 -9.95 24.96 -2.15
CA GLY A 254 -9.23 24.57 -0.93
C GLY A 254 -8.29 23.37 -1.08
N GLY A 255 -8.06 22.90 -2.31
CA GLY A 255 -7.14 21.83 -2.64
C GLY A 255 -6.52 21.96 -4.04
N TYR A 256 -6.06 20.82 -4.54
CA TYR A 256 -5.33 20.70 -5.80
C TYR A 256 -6.08 19.75 -6.74
N GLU A 257 -6.59 20.28 -7.85
CA GLU A 257 -7.12 19.46 -8.94
C GLU A 257 -5.98 18.83 -9.74
N VAL A 258 -6.07 17.53 -9.97
CA VAL A 258 -5.18 16.77 -10.85
C VAL A 258 -5.98 15.90 -11.81
N THR A 259 -5.32 15.44 -12.87
CA THR A 259 -5.92 14.50 -13.83
C THR A 259 -5.24 13.14 -13.71
N VAL A 260 -6.02 12.07 -13.64
CA VAL A 260 -5.47 10.69 -13.61
C VAL A 260 -4.72 10.42 -14.92
N PRO A 261 -3.42 10.11 -14.88
CA PRO A 261 -2.63 9.90 -16.09
C PRO A 261 -2.93 8.54 -16.73
N LYS A 262 -2.39 8.32 -17.93
CA LYS A 262 -2.35 6.99 -18.56
C LYS A 262 -1.39 6.08 -17.78
N GLY A 263 -1.67 4.78 -17.80
CA GLY A 263 -0.80 3.77 -17.18
C GLY A 263 -0.91 3.66 -15.67
N VAL A 264 -1.97 4.21 -15.08
CA VAL A 264 -2.34 4.06 -13.66
C VAL A 264 -3.69 3.37 -13.60
N ALA A 265 -3.78 2.26 -12.86
CA ALA A 265 -4.99 1.48 -12.66
C ALA A 265 -4.92 0.71 -11.32
N GLY A 266 -6.08 0.31 -10.80
CA GLY A 266 -6.24 -0.35 -9.52
C GLY A 266 -6.07 0.60 -8.34
N GLN A 267 -5.71 0.04 -7.19
CA GLN A 267 -5.33 0.80 -6.02
C GLN A 267 -4.03 1.57 -6.30
N SER A 268 -4.19 2.88 -6.51
CA SER A 268 -3.14 3.79 -6.93
C SER A 268 -2.89 4.85 -5.88
N TYR A 269 -1.65 5.37 -5.85
CA TYR A 269 -1.21 6.30 -4.82
C TYR A 269 -0.74 7.59 -5.44
N VAL A 270 -1.30 8.72 -4.98
CA VAL A 270 -0.87 10.05 -5.39
C VAL A 270 -0.30 10.81 -4.19
N VAL A 271 0.84 11.45 -4.38
CA VAL A 271 1.50 12.30 -3.37
C VAL A 271 1.61 13.73 -3.87
N LEU A 272 1.73 14.67 -2.93
CA LEU A 272 2.19 16.02 -3.23
C LEU A 272 3.69 16.12 -2.94
N THR A 273 4.43 16.76 -3.84
CA THR A 273 5.89 16.93 -3.73
C THR A 273 6.32 18.39 -3.89
N LYS A 274 7.52 18.71 -3.40
CA LYS A 274 8.15 20.04 -3.55
C LYS A 274 8.88 20.25 -4.88
N ASP A 275 9.08 19.19 -5.66
CA ASP A 275 9.68 19.23 -7.00
C ASP A 275 9.03 18.22 -7.96
N SER A 276 9.31 18.37 -9.26
CA SER A 276 8.75 17.54 -10.33
C SER A 276 9.70 16.44 -10.82
N LYS A 277 10.69 16.05 -10.01
CA LYS A 277 11.75 15.12 -10.42
C LYS A 277 11.71 13.83 -9.63
N THR A 278 11.43 13.92 -8.32
CA THR A 278 11.46 12.77 -7.43
C THR A 278 10.26 12.76 -6.48
N ALA A 279 9.82 11.56 -6.12
CA ALA A 279 8.82 11.32 -5.09
C ALA A 279 9.45 10.39 -4.03
N THR A 280 10.22 11.00 -3.14
CA THR A 280 10.98 10.37 -2.07
C THR A 280 10.59 10.97 -0.73
N ASP A 281 11.02 10.37 0.38
CA ASP A 281 10.68 10.86 1.71
C ASP A 281 11.13 12.32 1.97
N ASP A 282 12.19 12.78 1.30
CA ASP A 282 12.68 14.16 1.41
C ASP A 282 11.87 15.16 0.57
N THR A 283 11.15 14.70 -0.45
CA THR A 283 10.48 15.54 -1.44
C THR A 283 8.96 15.50 -1.32
N ILE A 284 8.40 14.42 -0.75
CA ILE A 284 6.99 14.31 -0.41
C ILE A 284 6.66 15.30 0.71
N VAL A 285 5.63 16.11 0.47
CA VAL A 285 5.12 17.10 1.43
C VAL A 285 3.75 16.72 1.98
N ALA A 286 3.00 15.84 1.31
CA ALA A 286 1.77 15.23 1.81
C ALA A 286 1.42 13.94 1.06
N GLY A 287 0.71 13.04 1.73
CA GLY A 287 0.16 11.80 1.16
C GLY A 287 0.94 10.55 1.54
N PRO A 288 0.71 9.42 0.87
CA PRO A 288 -0.15 9.28 -0.30
C PRO A 288 -1.64 9.40 0.01
N ALA A 289 -2.42 9.84 -0.98
CA ALA A 289 -3.86 9.56 -1.05
C ALA A 289 -4.07 8.31 -1.91
N ILE A 290 -5.02 7.47 -1.49
CA ILE A 290 -5.42 6.26 -2.21
C ILE A 290 -6.51 6.61 -3.23
N VAL A 291 -6.40 6.05 -4.42
CA VAL A 291 -7.38 6.19 -5.51
C VAL A 291 -7.59 4.84 -6.16
N GLU A 292 -8.83 4.36 -6.22
CA GLU A 292 -9.18 3.18 -7.02
C GLU A 292 -9.47 3.62 -8.46
N VAL A 293 -8.61 3.24 -9.40
CA VAL A 293 -8.70 3.64 -10.82
C VAL A 293 -9.09 2.42 -11.66
N VAL A 294 -10.20 2.49 -12.39
CA VAL A 294 -10.63 1.39 -13.27
C VAL A 294 -9.72 1.31 -14.49
N ALA A 295 -9.26 0.09 -14.80
CA ALA A 295 -8.52 -0.21 -16.02
C ALA A 295 -9.41 0.05 -17.25
N VAL A 296 -8.87 0.75 -18.26
CA VAL A 296 -9.55 1.06 -19.52
C VAL A 296 -8.82 0.40 -20.68
#